data_AF-C5KMP6-F1
#
_entry.id   AF-C5KMP6-F1
#
_cell.length_a   1.000
_cell.length_b   1.000
_cell.length_c   1.000
_cell.angle_alpha   90.00
_cell.angle_beta   90.00
_cell.angle_gamma   90.00
#
_symmetry.space_group_name_H-M   'P 1'
#
loop_
_entity.id
_entity.type
_entity.pdbx_description
1 polymer ?
#
loop_
_entity_poly.entity_id
_entity_poly.type
_entity_poly.pdbx_seq_one_letter_code
_entity_poly.pdbx_strand_id
1 'polypeptide(L)'
;MSDNNNKNIIETSLHSDEFLINLLGSEGGGGGHVGDVLSTAIFSSLPLHGNNTPRKGTDDNDGCRLYGAREDNHETTSLESSNNDGLIMASDDVGYDGCIIPETVYPVLENVIASVELGIINSTHSTTTTGGSSSSSSHLIDLKKVAFKARNAEYNPRKVNAVVIRFRDPKATAMLYGTGKVMVTGSNSEETAKDAAKKVAKIVIKSGAYPQARFRRFKIENMVASADVRFPIRLEALAYEHRSYCSYEPELYPGLVFRLFEPKVALLIFVSGKIVFTGAKNRDDITNAFRNIYPLLLKYQN
;
A
#
# COMPACT_ATOMS: atom_id res chain seq x y z
N MET A 1 20.04 26.67 -23.41
CA MET A 1 19.25 26.95 -22.20
C MET A 1 17.95 26.16 -22.26
N SER A 2 18.00 24.85 -21.99
CA SER A 2 16.79 24.00 -22.01
C SER A 2 17.04 22.71 -21.21
N ASP A 3 17.22 22.78 -19.88
CA ASP A 3 17.36 21.58 -19.03
C ASP A 3 16.82 21.83 -17.60
N ASN A 4 15.66 22.48 -17.45
CA ASN A 4 15.06 22.72 -16.12
C ASN A 4 13.67 22.10 -15.90
N ASN A 5 13.03 21.47 -16.90
CA ASN A 5 11.68 20.90 -16.73
C ASN A 5 11.67 19.46 -16.19
N ASN A 6 12.80 18.75 -16.16
CA ASN A 6 12.85 17.36 -15.71
C ASN A 6 13.18 17.19 -14.21
N LYS A 7 13.62 18.25 -13.52
CA LYS A 7 13.90 18.20 -12.08
C LYS A 7 12.64 18.35 -11.24
N ASN A 8 11.71 19.21 -11.64
CA ASN A 8 10.48 19.46 -10.89
C ASN A 8 9.54 18.25 -10.87
N ILE A 9 9.46 17.45 -11.94
CA ILE A 9 8.57 16.27 -12.01
C ILE A 9 9.08 15.14 -11.08
N ILE A 10 10.39 15.01 -10.94
CA ILE A 10 11.01 13.98 -10.09
C ILE A 10 10.93 14.39 -8.61
N GLU A 11 11.10 15.67 -8.29
CA GLU A 11 10.95 16.18 -6.92
C GLU A 11 9.50 16.13 -6.42
N THR A 12 8.51 16.44 -7.27
CA THR A 12 7.09 16.27 -6.90
C THR A 12 6.71 14.81 -6.70
N SER A 13 7.25 13.88 -7.52
CA SER A 13 7.02 12.44 -7.34
C SER A 13 7.59 11.95 -6.00
N LEU A 14 8.82 12.34 -5.66
CA LEU A 14 9.48 11.92 -4.43
C LEU A 14 8.80 12.48 -3.17
N HIS A 15 8.28 13.71 -3.22
CA HIS A 15 7.56 14.31 -2.08
C HIS A 15 6.21 13.64 -1.84
N SER A 16 5.46 13.32 -2.91
CA SER A 16 4.24 12.53 -2.82
C SER A 16 4.51 11.09 -2.36
N ASP A 17 5.64 10.49 -2.77
CA ASP A 17 6.07 9.16 -2.35
C ASP A 17 6.36 9.13 -0.84
N GLU A 18 7.18 10.05 -0.32
CA GLU A 18 7.45 10.13 1.12
C GLU A 18 6.18 10.47 1.91
N PHE A 19 5.33 11.36 1.40
CA PHE A 19 4.05 11.68 2.04
C PHE A 19 3.17 10.44 2.16
N LEU A 20 2.97 9.66 1.09
CA LEU A 20 2.18 8.43 1.14
C LEU A 20 2.87 7.32 1.95
N ILE A 21 4.19 7.21 1.92
CA ILE A 21 4.94 6.27 2.76
C ILE A 21 4.72 6.61 4.23
N ASN A 22 4.80 7.87 4.61
CA ASN A 22 4.58 8.33 5.99
C ASN A 22 3.09 8.25 6.39
N LEU A 23 2.18 8.46 5.44
CA LEU A 23 0.73 8.47 5.67
C LEU A 23 0.11 7.06 5.61
N LEU A 24 0.74 6.09 4.96
CA LEU A 24 0.30 4.69 4.95
C LEU A 24 1.18 3.80 5.85
N GLY A 25 2.32 4.30 6.30
CA GLY A 25 3.27 3.62 7.16
C GLY A 25 3.12 3.98 8.63
N SER A 26 2.44 3.12 9.39
CA SER A 26 2.77 2.89 10.79
C SER A 26 2.38 1.47 11.19
N GLU A 27 3.40 0.60 11.31
CA GLU A 27 3.62 -0.27 12.47
C GLU A 27 4.80 -1.25 12.23
N GLY A 28 5.78 -1.22 13.14
CA GLY A 28 6.69 -2.35 13.39
C GLY A 28 8.10 -2.22 12.80
N GLY A 29 9.09 -2.02 13.68
CA GLY A 29 10.52 -2.00 13.35
C GLY A 29 10.95 -3.23 12.53
N GLY A 30 11.35 -2.99 11.29
CA GLY A 30 11.70 -4.06 10.36
C GLY A 30 12.13 -3.58 8.97
N GLY A 31 13.05 -2.62 8.90
CA GLY A 31 13.83 -2.26 7.70
C GLY A 31 13.04 -1.61 6.55
N GLY A 32 13.47 -0.41 6.12
CA GLY A 32 12.84 0.42 5.08
C GLY A 32 12.45 -0.28 3.77
N HIS A 33 13.03 -1.44 3.47
CA HIS A 33 12.78 -2.24 2.28
C HIS A 33 11.33 -2.71 2.08
N VAL A 34 10.53 -2.91 3.15
CA VAL A 34 9.11 -3.31 3.00
C VAL A 34 8.24 -2.11 2.62
N GLY A 35 8.56 -0.92 3.15
CA GLY A 35 7.88 0.34 2.84
C GLY A 35 8.04 0.73 1.37
N ASP A 36 9.26 0.60 0.83
CA ASP A 36 9.56 0.90 -0.58
C ASP A 36 8.76 0.02 -1.55
N VAL A 37 8.59 -1.25 -1.18
CA VAL A 37 7.87 -2.25 -1.96
C VAL A 37 6.36 -1.98 -1.94
N LEU A 38 5.81 -1.59 -0.79
CA LEU A 38 4.42 -1.19 -0.64
C LEU A 38 4.12 0.08 -1.44
N SER A 39 4.98 1.09 -1.30
CA SER A 39 4.88 2.34 -2.05
C SER A 39 4.86 2.08 -3.56
N THR A 40 5.86 1.36 -4.08
CA THR A 40 5.94 1.02 -5.51
C THR A 40 4.68 0.30 -6.02
N ALA A 41 4.15 -0.64 -5.24
CA ALA A 41 2.95 -1.38 -5.59
C ALA A 41 1.70 -0.47 -5.64
N ILE A 42 1.56 0.43 -4.68
CA ILE A 42 0.46 1.39 -4.61
C ILE A 42 0.56 2.36 -5.80
N PHE A 43 1.73 2.95 -6.04
CA PHE A 43 1.95 3.87 -7.17
C PHE A 43 1.68 3.21 -8.53
N SER A 44 2.04 1.94 -8.70
CA SER A 44 1.72 1.20 -9.93
C SER A 44 0.21 0.97 -10.15
N SER A 45 -0.59 1.10 -9.09
CA SER A 45 -2.04 0.92 -9.09
C SER A 45 -2.80 2.25 -9.11
N LEU A 46 -2.11 3.40 -8.95
CA LEU A 46 -2.73 4.71 -9.02
C LEU A 46 -3.08 5.05 -10.48
N PRO A 47 -4.25 5.67 -10.73
CA PRO A 47 -4.58 6.16 -12.07
C PRO A 47 -3.57 7.23 -12.50
N LEU A 48 -2.75 6.94 -13.52
CA LEU A 48 -1.90 7.94 -14.16
C LEU A 48 -2.78 9.07 -14.69
N HIS A 49 -2.45 10.32 -14.32
CA HIS A 49 -3.20 11.51 -14.70
C HIS A 49 -3.45 11.55 -16.22
N GLY A 50 -4.73 11.65 -16.60
CA GLY A 50 -5.15 11.85 -17.98
C GLY A 50 -4.93 13.31 -18.40
N ASN A 51 -4.22 13.47 -19.51
CA ASN A 51 -4.14 14.63 -20.42
C ASN A 51 -4.73 15.97 -19.93
N ASN A 52 -3.84 16.87 -19.50
CA ASN A 52 -4.10 18.32 -19.55
C ASN A 52 -4.17 18.77 -21.01
N THR A 53 -5.37 19.00 -21.52
CA THR A 53 -5.56 19.97 -22.61
C THR A 53 -5.88 21.33 -21.99
N PRO A 54 -5.10 22.39 -22.27
CA PRO A 54 -5.41 23.71 -21.74
C PRO A 54 -6.67 24.26 -22.43
N ARG A 55 -7.75 24.47 -21.67
CA ARG A 55 -8.87 25.27 -22.14
C ARG A 55 -8.52 26.74 -21.97
N LYS A 56 -8.51 27.45 -23.10
CA LYS A 56 -8.41 28.91 -23.23
C LYS A 56 -9.44 29.59 -22.33
N GLY A 57 -9.00 30.69 -21.72
CA GLY A 57 -9.82 31.52 -20.87
C GLY A 57 -10.90 32.29 -21.60
N THR A 58 -11.80 32.83 -20.79
CA THR A 58 -12.47 34.09 -21.00
C THR A 58 -12.54 34.76 -19.64
N ASP A 59 -11.94 35.94 -19.56
CA ASP A 59 -12.14 36.91 -18.50
C ASP A 59 -13.64 37.20 -18.36
N ASP A 60 -14.10 37.39 -17.13
CA ASP A 60 -14.98 38.52 -16.78
C ASP A 60 -14.95 38.75 -15.26
N ASN A 61 -14.73 40.03 -14.94
CA ASN A 61 -14.69 40.63 -13.61
C ASN A 61 -16.06 40.57 -12.91
N ASP A 62 -16.02 40.53 -11.58
CA ASP A 62 -16.85 41.25 -10.59
C ASP A 62 -16.75 40.44 -9.28
N GLY A 63 -16.08 40.86 -8.20
CA GLY A 63 -16.20 42.15 -7.52
C GLY A 63 -17.12 42.00 -6.30
N CYS A 64 -16.58 41.71 -5.10
CA CYS A 64 -17.01 42.38 -3.86
C CYS A 64 -16.19 42.00 -2.60
N ARG A 65 -16.15 42.99 -1.71
CA ARG A 65 -15.36 43.17 -0.50
C ARG A 65 -16.02 42.59 0.76
N LEU A 66 -15.17 42.25 1.73
CA LEU A 66 -15.20 42.53 3.19
C LEU A 66 -16.55 42.57 3.93
N TYR A 67 -16.67 41.78 5.00
CA TYR A 67 -17.04 42.14 6.39
C TYR A 67 -16.70 40.90 7.24
N GLY A 68 -16.25 40.93 8.49
CA GLY A 68 -16.28 41.93 9.55
C GLY A 68 -16.46 41.15 10.86
N ALA A 69 -15.56 41.33 11.81
CA ALA A 69 -15.56 40.64 13.10
C ALA A 69 -16.85 40.88 13.91
N ARG A 70 -17.24 39.88 14.70
CA ARG A 70 -18.03 40.10 15.92
C ARG A 70 -17.78 38.98 16.93
N GLU A 71 -17.17 39.37 18.04
CA GLU A 71 -17.17 38.64 19.31
C GLU A 71 -18.55 38.79 19.95
N ASP A 72 -19.04 37.75 20.61
CA ASP A 72 -19.88 37.86 21.81
C ASP A 72 -19.70 36.60 22.67
N ASN A 73 -19.59 36.86 23.98
CA ASN A 73 -19.22 35.93 25.05
C ASN A 73 -20.44 35.24 25.72
N HIS A 74 -20.10 34.22 26.52
CA HIS A 74 -20.89 33.48 27.53
C HIS A 74 -21.79 32.36 26.97
N GLU A 75 -21.85 31.15 27.53
CA GLU A 75 -21.69 30.77 28.94
C GLU A 75 -21.33 29.27 29.04
N THR A 76 -20.45 28.94 29.98
CA THR A 76 -20.03 27.58 30.34
C THR A 76 -21.14 26.82 31.06
N THR A 77 -21.53 25.66 30.53
CA THR A 77 -22.15 24.59 31.31
C THR A 77 -21.38 23.30 31.09
N SER A 78 -20.70 22.90 32.16
CA SER A 78 -20.02 21.63 32.34
C SER A 78 -21.02 20.47 32.41
N LEU A 79 -20.94 19.52 31.48
CA LEU A 79 -21.56 18.19 31.62
C LEU A 79 -20.58 17.12 31.12
N GLU A 80 -19.98 16.49 32.11
CA GLU A 80 -19.50 15.11 32.20
C GLU A 80 -18.95 14.41 30.94
N SER A 81 -17.63 14.22 30.99
CA SER A 81 -16.84 13.27 30.24
C SER A 81 -17.43 11.86 30.26
N SER A 82 -17.86 11.38 29.11
CA SER A 82 -17.94 9.95 28.82
C SER A 82 -17.00 9.68 27.65
N ASN A 83 -15.82 9.13 27.97
CA ASN A 83 -14.86 8.60 27.01
C ASN A 83 -15.52 7.43 26.27
N ASN A 84 -15.99 7.67 25.05
CA ASN A 84 -16.19 6.62 24.07
C ASN A 84 -15.17 6.84 22.97
N ASP A 85 -14.15 5.99 22.98
CA ASP A 85 -13.15 5.88 21.94
C ASP A 85 -13.87 5.60 20.61
N GLY A 86 -13.91 6.62 19.75
CA GLY A 86 -14.56 6.62 18.45
C GLY A 86 -13.94 5.62 17.49
N LEU A 87 -14.32 4.36 17.67
CA LEU A 87 -14.24 3.35 16.65
C LEU A 87 -15.25 3.75 15.58
N ILE A 88 -14.83 4.03 14.34
CA ILE A 88 -15.75 3.76 13.22
C ILE A 88 -15.87 2.23 13.18
N MET A 89 -16.77 1.70 14.00
CA MET A 89 -17.64 0.65 13.53
C MET A 89 -18.43 1.29 12.40
N ALA A 90 -18.36 0.73 11.20
CA ALA A 90 -19.22 1.19 10.10
C ALA A 90 -20.71 0.86 10.33
N SER A 91 -21.17 0.71 11.59
CA SER A 91 -22.48 0.16 11.93
C SER A 91 -23.39 1.05 12.77
N ASP A 92 -22.94 2.15 13.38
CA ASP A 92 -23.80 2.79 14.39
C ASP A 92 -24.49 4.09 13.94
N ASP A 93 -24.20 4.61 12.73
CA ASP A 93 -24.98 5.71 12.09
C ASP A 93 -25.02 5.63 10.54
N VAL A 94 -24.64 4.48 9.96
CA VAL A 94 -24.80 4.20 8.53
C VAL A 94 -25.73 3.00 8.43
N GLY A 95 -27.03 3.26 8.36
CA GLY A 95 -28.03 2.23 8.15
C GLY A 95 -27.63 1.34 6.97
N TYR A 96 -27.37 0.07 7.26
CA TYR A 96 -27.28 -1.00 6.27
C TYR A 96 -28.69 -1.39 5.79
N ASP A 97 -29.59 -0.42 5.63
CA ASP A 97 -30.95 -0.65 5.14
C ASP A 97 -30.97 -0.42 3.63
N GLY A 98 -30.62 -1.47 2.88
CA GLY A 98 -31.03 -1.61 1.49
C GLY A 98 -30.24 -0.86 0.42
N CYS A 99 -29.04 -0.34 0.71
CA CYS A 99 -28.16 0.21 -0.33
C CYS A 99 -27.70 -0.91 -1.28
N ILE A 100 -28.25 -0.96 -2.49
CA ILE A 100 -27.83 -1.90 -3.54
C ILE A 100 -26.55 -1.36 -4.19
N ILE A 101 -25.42 -2.00 -3.91
CA ILE A 101 -24.13 -1.70 -4.54
C ILE A 101 -24.05 -2.45 -5.87
N PRO A 102 -23.84 -1.76 -7.01
CA PRO A 102 -23.66 -2.43 -8.29
C PRO A 102 -22.44 -3.37 -8.28
N GLU A 103 -22.58 -4.60 -8.78
CA GLU A 103 -21.46 -5.56 -8.84
C GLU A 103 -20.26 -5.01 -9.63
N THR A 104 -20.53 -4.11 -10.59
CA THR A 104 -19.54 -3.50 -11.48
C THR A 104 -18.61 -2.48 -10.80
N VAL A 105 -18.91 -2.05 -9.57
CA VAL A 105 -18.10 -1.08 -8.84
C VAL A 105 -17.27 -1.72 -7.72
N TYR A 106 -17.40 -3.04 -7.50
CA TYR A 106 -16.61 -3.73 -6.48
C TYR A 106 -15.11 -3.69 -6.79
N PRO A 107 -14.25 -3.65 -5.75
CA PRO A 107 -12.82 -3.55 -5.95
C PRO A 107 -12.23 -4.73 -6.73
N VAL A 108 -11.34 -4.42 -7.67
CA VAL A 108 -10.54 -5.38 -8.43
C VAL A 108 -9.14 -5.43 -7.84
N LEU A 109 -8.60 -6.63 -7.63
CA LEU A 109 -7.26 -6.83 -7.10
C LEU A 109 -6.20 -6.44 -8.14
N GLU A 110 -5.42 -5.41 -7.84
CA GLU A 110 -4.36 -4.89 -8.72
C GLU A 110 -3.01 -5.52 -8.42
N ASN A 111 -2.74 -5.77 -7.13
CA ASN A 111 -1.44 -6.26 -6.68
C ASN A 111 -1.55 -7.10 -5.40
N VAL A 112 -0.70 -8.11 -5.32
CA VAL A 112 -0.49 -8.97 -4.16
C VAL A 112 0.99 -8.93 -3.82
N ILE A 113 1.26 -8.58 -2.56
CA ILE A 113 2.59 -8.54 -1.97
C ILE A 113 2.66 -9.72 -1.00
N ALA A 114 3.58 -10.63 -1.27
CA ALA A 114 3.77 -11.82 -0.47
C ALA A 114 5.22 -11.95 -0.01
N SER A 115 5.40 -12.65 1.10
CA SER A 115 6.71 -13.07 1.59
C SER A 115 6.79 -14.59 1.68
N VAL A 116 8.01 -15.11 1.59
CA VAL A 116 8.32 -16.51 1.89
C VAL A 116 9.70 -16.59 2.53
N GLU A 117 9.89 -17.55 3.42
CA GLU A 117 11.19 -17.89 3.97
C GLU A 117 11.75 -19.14 3.28
N LEU A 118 12.94 -19.02 2.71
CA LEU A 118 13.70 -20.17 2.22
C LEU A 118 14.57 -20.70 3.35
N GLY A 119 14.11 -21.77 4.01
CA GLY A 119 14.86 -22.43 5.07
C GLY A 119 16.07 -23.17 4.51
N ILE A 120 17.26 -22.85 4.99
CA ILE A 120 18.51 -23.50 4.58
C ILE A 120 19.03 -24.32 5.76
N ILE A 121 19.06 -25.65 5.57
CA ILE A 121 19.57 -26.59 6.57
C ILE A 121 20.95 -27.05 6.11
N ASN A 122 22.03 -26.64 6.77
CA ASN A 122 23.36 -27.14 6.42
C ASN A 122 23.46 -28.62 6.82
N SER A 123 23.72 -29.50 5.85
CA SER A 123 24.01 -30.91 6.09
C SER A 123 25.49 -31.10 6.43
N THR A 124 26.00 -30.46 7.48
CA THR A 124 27.37 -30.73 7.97
C THR A 124 27.47 -30.47 9.47
N HIS A 125 27.03 -31.46 10.26
CA HIS A 125 27.73 -32.09 11.40
C HIS A 125 26.70 -32.74 12.34
N SER A 126 26.61 -34.05 12.25
CA SER A 126 26.19 -34.90 13.36
C SER A 126 27.28 -34.85 14.43
N THR A 127 27.02 -34.21 15.56
CA THR A 127 27.66 -34.59 16.82
C THR A 127 26.70 -34.34 17.97
N THR A 128 26.39 -35.42 18.68
CA THR A 128 25.69 -35.46 19.96
C THR A 128 26.36 -34.49 20.93
N THR A 129 25.65 -33.47 21.41
CA THR A 129 26.02 -32.79 22.66
C THR A 129 24.74 -32.39 23.38
N THR A 130 24.56 -33.04 24.52
CA THR A 130 23.51 -32.83 25.50
C THR A 130 23.63 -31.42 26.09
N GLY A 131 22.54 -30.65 26.07
CA GLY A 131 22.34 -29.47 26.90
C GLY A 131 22.97 -28.16 26.40
N GLY A 132 22.12 -27.13 26.26
CA GLY A 132 22.56 -25.72 26.19
C GLY A 132 22.06 -24.96 24.96
N SER A 133 21.03 -24.13 25.18
CA SER A 133 20.66 -22.90 24.45
C SER A 133 20.88 -22.86 22.93
N SER A 134 19.79 -23.04 22.18
CA SER A 134 19.71 -22.87 20.72
C SER A 134 20.18 -21.48 20.26
N SER A 135 21.45 -21.36 19.86
CA SER A 135 21.94 -20.23 19.07
C SER A 135 21.75 -20.55 17.59
N SER A 136 20.79 -19.89 16.95
CA SER A 136 20.54 -20.05 15.52
C SER A 136 21.65 -19.38 14.73
N SER A 137 22.69 -20.12 14.36
CA SER A 137 23.67 -19.70 13.36
C SER A 137 22.98 -19.60 11.99
N SER A 138 22.34 -18.46 11.75
CA SER A 138 21.71 -18.14 10.46
C SER A 138 22.79 -17.87 9.42
N HIS A 139 23.22 -18.94 8.73
CA HIS A 139 24.13 -18.77 7.60
C HIS A 139 23.40 -18.05 6.46
N LEU A 140 23.89 -16.87 6.11
CA LEU A 140 23.31 -16.03 5.06
C LEU A 140 23.55 -16.64 3.66
N ILE A 141 22.58 -16.44 2.78
CA ILE A 141 22.67 -16.70 1.35
C ILE A 141 23.67 -15.74 0.73
N ASP A 142 24.64 -16.30 0.00
CA ASP A 142 25.54 -15.58 -0.87
C ASP A 142 24.77 -15.13 -2.13
N LEU A 143 24.25 -13.91 -2.04
CA LEU A 143 23.45 -13.26 -3.07
C LEU A 143 24.20 -13.13 -4.40
N LYS A 144 25.53 -12.95 -4.37
CA LYS A 144 26.35 -12.85 -5.59
C LYS A 144 26.33 -14.16 -6.37
N LYS A 145 26.47 -15.29 -5.68
CA LYS A 145 26.40 -16.62 -6.32
C LYS A 145 25.03 -16.90 -6.95
N VAL A 146 23.96 -16.55 -6.24
CA VAL A 146 22.60 -16.72 -6.76
C VAL A 146 22.36 -15.82 -7.98
N ALA A 147 22.73 -14.53 -7.89
CA ALA A 147 22.57 -13.57 -8.97
C ALA A 147 23.33 -13.98 -10.24
N PHE A 148 24.57 -14.48 -10.09
CA PHE A 148 25.38 -14.93 -11.23
C PHE A 148 24.76 -16.10 -12.01
N LYS A 149 23.98 -16.96 -11.34
CA LYS A 149 23.31 -18.11 -11.97
C LYS A 149 21.88 -17.83 -12.41
N ALA A 150 21.25 -16.80 -11.87
CA ALA A 150 19.88 -16.45 -12.17
C ALA A 150 19.78 -15.62 -13.47
N ARG A 151 18.94 -16.06 -14.41
CA ARG A 151 18.60 -15.27 -15.61
C ARG A 151 17.70 -14.10 -15.20
N ASN A 152 17.92 -12.92 -15.78
CA ASN A 152 17.15 -11.69 -15.49
C ASN A 152 17.17 -11.31 -13.99
N ALA A 153 18.32 -11.49 -13.35
CA ALA A 153 18.55 -11.06 -11.98
C ALA A 153 19.48 -9.84 -11.94
N GLU A 154 19.12 -8.86 -11.13
CA GLU A 154 19.89 -7.66 -10.85
C GLU A 154 20.36 -7.72 -9.39
N TYR A 155 21.65 -7.49 -9.15
CA TYR A 155 22.18 -7.39 -7.79
C TYR A 155 23.13 -6.20 -7.68
N ASN A 156 22.72 -5.20 -6.91
CA ASN A 156 23.54 -4.04 -6.60
C ASN A 156 23.37 -3.66 -5.12
N PRO A 157 24.25 -4.15 -4.22
CA PRO A 157 24.11 -3.95 -2.79
C PRO A 157 24.23 -2.49 -2.34
N ARG A 158 24.72 -1.59 -3.20
CA ARG A 158 24.72 -0.14 -2.94
C ARG A 158 23.36 0.51 -3.16
N LYS A 159 22.50 -0.10 -3.99
CA LYS A 159 21.12 0.34 -4.24
C LYS A 159 20.14 -0.39 -3.32
N VAL A 160 20.16 -1.73 -3.39
CA VAL A 160 19.30 -2.62 -2.60
C VAL A 160 20.11 -3.86 -2.24
N ASN A 161 20.17 -4.22 -0.96
CA ASN A 161 20.89 -5.41 -0.51
C ASN A 161 20.05 -6.70 -0.70
N ALA A 162 19.57 -6.90 -1.92
CA ALA A 162 18.77 -8.05 -2.34
C ALA A 162 19.02 -8.36 -3.82
N VAL A 163 18.84 -9.62 -4.21
CA VAL A 163 18.79 -9.99 -5.63
C VAL A 163 17.38 -9.74 -6.14
N VAL A 164 17.23 -8.85 -7.12
CA VAL A 164 15.96 -8.53 -7.76
C VAL A 164 15.81 -9.41 -8.99
N ILE A 165 14.73 -10.18 -9.08
CA ILE A 165 14.43 -11.09 -10.19
C ILE A 165 13.09 -10.69 -10.80
N ARG A 166 13.07 -10.45 -12.12
CA ARG A 166 11.85 -10.06 -12.83
C ARG A 166 11.34 -11.21 -13.68
N PHE A 167 10.10 -11.64 -13.41
CA PHE A 167 9.40 -12.68 -14.15
C PHE A 167 8.39 -12.07 -15.12
N ARG A 168 8.38 -12.58 -16.36
CA ARG A 168 7.31 -12.27 -17.34
C ARG A 168 6.08 -13.15 -17.14
N ASP A 169 6.31 -14.41 -16.79
CA ASP A 169 5.27 -15.39 -16.53
C ASP A 169 5.67 -16.25 -15.31
N PRO A 170 4.87 -16.31 -14.22
CA PRO A 170 3.83 -15.32 -13.93
C PRO A 170 4.45 -13.91 -13.85
N LYS A 171 3.69 -12.87 -14.22
CA LYS A 171 4.15 -11.49 -14.10
C LYS A 171 4.37 -11.18 -12.62
N ALA A 172 5.62 -10.96 -12.23
CA ALA A 172 6.00 -10.67 -10.86
C ALA A 172 7.44 -10.15 -10.78
N THR A 173 7.76 -9.41 -9.73
CA THR A 173 9.13 -9.08 -9.31
C THR A 173 9.36 -9.67 -7.93
N ALA A 174 10.47 -10.39 -7.78
CA ALA A 174 10.89 -10.96 -6.51
C ALA A 174 12.21 -10.35 -6.03
N MET A 175 12.34 -10.19 -4.72
CA MET A 175 13.56 -9.73 -4.06
C MET A 175 14.01 -10.79 -3.06
N LEU A 176 15.16 -11.41 -3.32
CA LEU A 176 15.79 -12.39 -2.43
C LEU A 176 16.83 -11.69 -1.54
N TYR A 177 16.63 -11.79 -0.23
CA TYR A 177 17.52 -11.24 0.78
C TYR A 177 18.51 -12.29 1.27
N GLY A 178 19.66 -11.85 1.79
CA GLY A 178 20.69 -12.74 2.33
C GLY A 178 20.17 -13.62 3.47
N THR A 179 19.12 -13.20 4.17
CA THR A 179 18.47 -14.01 5.23
C THR A 179 17.69 -15.21 4.70
N GLY A 180 17.50 -15.34 3.39
CA GLY A 180 16.59 -16.32 2.80
C GLY A 180 15.14 -15.87 2.73
N LYS A 181 14.80 -14.68 3.25
CA LYS A 181 13.50 -14.06 2.99
C LYS A 181 13.41 -13.69 1.51
N VAL A 182 12.27 -13.97 0.91
CA VAL A 182 11.92 -13.54 -0.45
C VAL A 182 10.65 -12.71 -0.37
N MET A 183 10.69 -11.51 -0.94
CA MET A 183 9.49 -10.68 -1.16
C MET A 183 9.06 -10.83 -2.62
N VAL A 184 7.76 -10.94 -2.88
CA VAL A 184 7.17 -11.04 -4.22
C VAL A 184 6.10 -9.98 -4.39
N THR A 185 6.11 -9.29 -5.53
CA THR A 185 5.16 -8.22 -5.90
C THR A 185 4.83 -8.21 -7.38
N GLY A 186 3.83 -7.42 -7.78
CA GLY A 186 3.44 -7.23 -9.18
C GLY A 186 2.58 -8.37 -9.73
N SER A 187 2.13 -9.26 -8.84
CA SER A 187 1.17 -10.33 -9.08
C SER A 187 -0.23 -9.81 -8.82
N ASN A 188 -1.21 -10.13 -9.67
CA ASN A 188 -2.62 -9.76 -9.46
C ASN A 188 -3.43 -10.87 -8.76
N SER A 189 -2.77 -11.93 -8.29
CA SER A 189 -3.40 -13.00 -7.51
C SER A 189 -2.43 -13.64 -6.53
N GLU A 190 -2.98 -14.26 -5.49
CA GLU A 190 -2.25 -15.00 -4.46
C GLU A 190 -1.56 -16.23 -5.05
N GLU A 191 -2.19 -16.92 -6.00
CA GLU A 191 -1.64 -18.08 -6.70
C GLU A 191 -0.43 -17.67 -7.55
N THR A 192 -0.56 -16.59 -8.32
CA THR A 192 0.53 -16.09 -9.16
C THR A 192 1.72 -15.63 -8.32
N ALA A 193 1.48 -14.98 -7.18
CA ALA A 193 2.52 -14.61 -6.22
C ALA A 193 3.20 -15.85 -5.62
N LYS A 194 2.42 -16.88 -5.25
CA LYS A 194 2.95 -18.14 -4.72
C LYS A 194 3.78 -18.89 -5.74
N ASP A 195 3.37 -18.90 -7.00
CA ASP A 195 4.11 -19.56 -8.08
C ASP A 195 5.39 -18.82 -8.45
N ALA A 196 5.39 -17.49 -8.45
CA ALA A 196 6.60 -16.68 -8.56
C ALA A 196 7.58 -16.99 -7.40
N ALA A 197 7.08 -17.05 -6.16
CA ALA A 197 7.88 -17.42 -4.98
C ALA A 197 8.51 -18.82 -5.12
N LYS A 198 7.75 -19.81 -5.61
CA LYS A 198 8.27 -21.15 -5.91
C LYS A 198 9.33 -21.13 -7.00
N LYS A 199 9.21 -20.28 -8.03
CA LYS A 199 10.24 -20.11 -9.07
C LYS A 199 11.54 -19.57 -8.47
N VAL A 200 11.47 -18.63 -7.53
CA VAL A 200 12.66 -18.15 -6.80
C VAL A 200 13.33 -19.28 -6.01
N ALA A 201 12.56 -20.09 -5.26
CA ALA A 201 13.11 -21.24 -4.54
C ALA A 201 13.84 -22.22 -5.49
N LYS A 202 13.28 -22.48 -6.67
CA LYS A 202 13.92 -23.32 -7.69
C LYS A 202 15.22 -22.69 -8.23
N ILE A 203 15.28 -21.38 -8.40
CA ILE A 203 16.51 -20.67 -8.82
C ILE A 203 17.59 -20.83 -7.75
N VAL A 204 17.25 -20.65 -6.48
CA VAL A 204 18.18 -20.83 -5.35
C VAL A 204 18.72 -22.25 -5.31
N ILE A 205 17.86 -23.27 -5.42
CA ILE A 205 18.28 -24.69 -5.46
C ILE A 205 19.19 -24.95 -6.67
N LYS A 206 18.78 -24.51 -7.87
CA LYS A 206 19.52 -24.71 -9.13
C LYS A 206 20.81 -23.91 -9.24
N SER A 207 21.03 -22.92 -8.37
CA SER A 207 22.32 -22.24 -8.28
C SER A 207 23.44 -23.18 -7.82
N GLY A 208 23.09 -24.32 -7.21
CA GLY A 208 24.01 -25.33 -6.70
C GLY A 208 24.59 -25.02 -5.31
N ALA A 209 24.43 -23.79 -4.83
CA ALA A 209 24.94 -23.37 -3.51
C ALA A 209 24.04 -23.81 -2.34
N TYR A 210 22.74 -24.00 -2.60
CA TYR A 210 21.73 -24.28 -1.57
C TYR A 210 20.72 -25.36 -2.00
N PRO A 211 21.16 -26.58 -2.37
CA PRO A 211 20.27 -27.66 -2.81
C PRO A 211 19.21 -28.07 -1.76
N GLN A 212 19.52 -27.87 -0.48
CA GLN A 212 18.64 -28.14 0.66
C GLN A 212 17.53 -27.12 0.89
N ALA A 213 17.49 -26.00 0.14
CA ALA A 213 16.59 -24.90 0.42
C ALA A 213 15.12 -25.37 0.43
N ARG A 214 14.38 -25.02 1.48
CA ARG A 214 12.98 -25.40 1.68
C ARG A 214 12.09 -24.18 1.61
N PHE A 215 11.01 -24.27 0.83
CA PHE A 215 9.96 -23.27 0.78
C PHE A 215 9.12 -23.33 2.06
N ARG A 216 9.18 -22.30 2.91
CA ARG A 216 8.48 -22.25 4.20
C ARG A 216 7.79 -20.90 4.40
N ARG A 217 6.72 -20.91 5.21
CA ARG A 217 6.07 -19.67 5.71
C ARG A 217 5.71 -18.70 4.58
N PHE A 218 5.07 -19.20 3.52
CA PHE A 218 4.47 -18.31 2.54
C PHE A 218 3.31 -17.55 3.19
N LYS A 219 3.30 -16.23 3.02
CA LYS A 219 2.34 -15.34 3.66
C LYS A 219 2.03 -14.16 2.74
N ILE A 220 0.76 -13.76 2.67
CA ILE A 220 0.38 -12.47 2.08
C ILE A 220 0.68 -11.37 3.10
N GLU A 221 1.48 -10.39 2.70
CA GLU A 221 1.84 -9.26 3.54
C GLU A 221 0.93 -8.06 3.27
N ASN A 222 0.52 -7.86 2.02
CA ASN A 222 -0.42 -6.82 1.62
C ASN A 222 -1.12 -7.16 0.30
N MET A 223 -2.31 -6.60 0.11
CA MET A 223 -3.09 -6.60 -1.12
C MET A 223 -3.44 -5.15 -1.46
N VAL A 224 -3.35 -4.83 -2.75
CA VAL A 224 -3.77 -3.54 -3.29
C VAL A 224 -4.89 -3.80 -4.29
N ALA A 225 -6.02 -3.13 -4.10
CA ALA A 225 -7.17 -3.20 -5.00
C ALA A 225 -7.62 -1.81 -5.42
N SER A 226 -8.32 -1.71 -6.54
CA SER A 226 -8.89 -0.47 -7.03
C SER A 226 -10.39 -0.62 -7.28
N ALA A 227 -11.15 0.45 -7.07
CA ALA A 227 -12.56 0.54 -7.43
C ALA A 227 -12.85 1.89 -8.10
N ASP A 228 -13.95 1.97 -8.83
CA ASP A 228 -14.46 3.21 -9.41
C ASP A 228 -15.96 3.28 -9.11
N VAL A 229 -16.36 4.19 -8.23
CA VAL A 229 -17.78 4.35 -7.83
C VAL A 229 -18.61 5.03 -8.92
N ARG A 230 -17.99 5.52 -10.01
CA ARG A 230 -18.64 6.09 -11.19
C ARG A 230 -19.37 7.42 -10.95
N PHE A 231 -19.07 8.10 -9.86
CA PHE A 231 -19.56 9.45 -9.60
C PHE A 231 -18.49 10.31 -8.90
N PRO A 232 -18.47 11.63 -9.15
CA PRO A 232 -17.55 12.53 -8.48
C PRO A 232 -17.87 12.70 -6.98
N ILE A 233 -16.85 12.87 -6.16
CA ILE A 233 -16.95 12.95 -4.69
C ILE A 233 -16.44 14.32 -4.20
N ARG A 234 -17.20 14.98 -3.32
CA ARG A 234 -16.79 16.20 -2.60
C ARG A 234 -15.80 15.86 -1.48
N LEU A 235 -14.51 15.78 -1.79
CA LEU A 235 -13.48 15.40 -0.82
C LEU A 235 -13.31 16.41 0.31
N GLU A 236 -13.52 17.70 0.06
CA GLU A 236 -13.42 18.77 1.07
C GLU A 236 -14.48 18.60 2.16
N ALA A 237 -15.72 18.31 1.76
CA ALA A 237 -16.82 18.06 2.68
C ALA A 237 -16.60 16.77 3.47
N LEU A 238 -16.19 15.69 2.78
CA LEU A 238 -15.86 14.41 3.42
C LEU A 238 -14.72 14.58 4.45
N ALA A 239 -13.67 15.34 4.09
CA ALA A 239 -12.53 15.61 4.96
C ALA A 239 -12.90 16.45 6.19
N TYR A 240 -13.78 17.43 6.00
CA TYR A 240 -14.25 18.29 7.08
C TYR A 240 -15.06 17.49 8.11
N GLU A 241 -16.00 16.66 7.67
CA GLU A 241 -16.89 15.90 8.55
C GLU A 241 -16.20 14.67 9.19
N HIS A 242 -15.24 14.05 8.50
CA HIS A 242 -14.53 12.85 8.96
C HIS A 242 -13.06 13.09 9.30
N ARG A 243 -12.70 14.29 9.78
CA ARG A 243 -11.31 14.71 10.04
C ARG A 243 -10.50 13.75 10.91
N SER A 244 -11.12 13.04 11.85
CA SER A 244 -10.44 12.07 12.71
C SER A 244 -9.95 10.82 11.98
N TYR A 245 -10.51 10.52 10.81
CA TYR A 245 -10.27 9.28 10.06
C TYR A 245 -9.61 9.51 8.71
N CYS A 246 -9.52 10.76 8.27
CA CYS A 246 -8.93 11.10 6.99
C CYS A 246 -8.00 12.31 7.03
N SER A 247 -7.10 12.32 6.05
CA SER A 247 -6.19 13.42 5.77
C SER A 247 -6.34 13.79 4.31
N TYR A 248 -6.59 15.08 4.05
CA TYR A 248 -6.71 15.62 2.71
C TYR A 248 -5.97 16.96 2.64
N GLU A 249 -4.83 16.94 1.97
CA GLU A 249 -3.96 18.09 1.74
C GLU A 249 -3.72 18.18 0.23
N PRO A 250 -4.65 18.77 -0.56
CA PRO A 250 -4.63 18.72 -2.02
C PRO A 250 -3.37 19.34 -2.64
N GLU A 251 -2.72 20.27 -1.94
CA GLU A 251 -1.44 20.87 -2.32
C GLU A 251 -0.26 19.87 -2.21
N LEU A 252 -0.38 18.84 -1.37
CA LEU A 252 0.63 17.80 -1.17
C LEU A 252 0.32 16.52 -1.95
N TYR A 253 -0.95 16.14 -2.00
CA TYR A 253 -1.40 14.93 -2.67
C TYR A 253 -2.88 15.03 -3.13
N PRO A 254 -3.20 14.68 -4.39
CA PRO A 254 -4.53 14.91 -4.96
C PRO A 254 -5.66 14.01 -4.42
N GLY A 255 -5.33 12.95 -3.68
CA GLY A 255 -6.31 12.04 -3.09
C GLY A 255 -6.51 12.28 -1.58
N LEU A 256 -7.71 12.01 -1.09
CA LEU A 256 -7.99 11.92 0.33
C LEU A 256 -7.56 10.55 0.86
N VAL A 257 -6.81 10.52 1.95
CA VAL A 257 -6.44 9.27 2.62
C VAL A 257 -7.41 9.01 3.75
N PHE A 258 -8.19 7.94 3.65
CA PHE A 258 -9.16 7.52 4.66
C PHE A 258 -8.68 6.23 5.31
N ARG A 259 -8.65 6.14 6.65
CA ARG A 259 -8.22 4.95 7.37
C ARG A 259 -9.40 4.30 8.09
N LEU A 260 -9.70 3.06 7.71
CA LEU A 260 -10.63 2.20 8.44
C LEU A 260 -9.87 1.46 9.56
N PHE A 261 -10.50 1.36 10.72
CA PHE A 261 -9.97 0.58 11.83
C PHE A 261 -10.34 -0.91 11.67
N GLU A 262 -11.60 -1.19 11.33
CA GLU A 262 -12.11 -2.54 11.14
C GLU A 262 -12.96 -2.63 9.85
N PRO A 263 -12.48 -3.36 8.82
CA PRO A 263 -11.15 -3.97 8.71
C PRO A 263 -10.03 -2.92 8.64
N LYS A 264 -8.82 -3.25 9.10
CA LYS A 264 -7.65 -2.34 9.10
C LYS A 264 -7.15 -2.12 7.66
N VAL A 265 -7.72 -1.13 6.98
CA VAL A 265 -7.48 -0.82 5.56
C VAL A 265 -7.36 0.69 5.38
N ALA A 266 -6.40 1.12 4.57
CA ALA A 266 -6.28 2.51 4.12
C ALA A 266 -6.83 2.64 2.69
N LEU A 267 -7.57 3.72 2.44
CA LEU A 267 -8.19 4.05 1.18
C LEU A 267 -7.60 5.36 0.67
N LEU A 268 -7.28 5.42 -0.62
CA LEU A 268 -6.94 6.64 -1.35
C LEU A 268 -8.13 6.98 -2.24
N ILE A 269 -8.89 8.00 -1.90
CA ILE A 269 -10.15 8.38 -2.53
C ILE A 269 -9.89 9.63 -3.39
N PHE A 270 -10.27 9.58 -4.67
CA PHE A 270 -10.06 10.67 -5.61
C PHE A 270 -11.38 11.37 -5.95
N VAL A 271 -11.32 12.67 -6.27
CA VAL A 271 -12.48 13.48 -6.71
C VAL A 271 -13.25 12.80 -7.84
N SER A 272 -12.56 12.05 -8.71
CA SER A 272 -13.15 11.29 -9.83
C SER A 272 -14.07 10.13 -9.44
N GLY A 273 -14.08 9.69 -8.18
CA GLY A 273 -14.75 8.46 -7.75
C GLY A 273 -13.87 7.20 -7.78
N LYS A 274 -12.63 7.31 -8.27
CA LYS A 274 -11.64 6.23 -8.15
C LYS A 274 -11.20 6.08 -6.70
N ILE A 275 -10.99 4.83 -6.27
CA ILE A 275 -10.55 4.47 -4.92
C ILE A 275 -9.46 3.42 -5.03
N VAL A 276 -8.40 3.56 -4.25
CA VAL A 276 -7.36 2.52 -4.08
C VAL A 276 -7.34 2.04 -2.64
N PHE A 277 -7.43 0.74 -2.44
CA PHE A 277 -7.41 0.05 -1.15
C PHE A 277 -6.03 -0.55 -0.91
N THR A 278 -5.48 -0.39 0.28
CA THR A 278 -4.19 -0.99 0.68
C THR A 278 -4.15 -1.26 2.18
N GLY A 279 -3.25 -2.15 2.61
CA GLY A 279 -3.09 -2.59 4.00
C GLY A 279 -3.80 -3.90 4.32
N ALA A 280 -4.67 -4.37 3.44
CA ALA A 280 -5.41 -5.62 3.59
C ALA A 280 -4.52 -6.85 3.37
N LYS A 281 -4.80 -7.96 4.06
CA LYS A 281 -4.08 -9.25 3.89
C LYS A 281 -4.92 -10.35 3.26
N ASN A 282 -6.20 -10.08 3.07
CA ASN A 282 -7.16 -10.98 2.44
C ASN A 282 -8.19 -10.14 1.66
N ARG A 283 -8.91 -10.80 0.75
CA ARG A 283 -9.89 -10.15 -0.14
C ARG A 283 -11.18 -9.74 0.59
N ASP A 284 -11.50 -10.42 1.67
CA ASP A 284 -12.71 -10.15 2.44
C ASP A 284 -12.61 -8.79 3.15
N ASP A 285 -11.43 -8.45 3.69
CA ASP A 285 -11.14 -7.13 4.27
C ASP A 285 -11.35 -6.01 3.25
N ILE A 286 -10.91 -6.20 2.00
CA ILE A 286 -11.11 -5.22 0.92
C ILE A 286 -12.60 -5.07 0.61
N THR A 287 -13.30 -6.21 0.49
CA THR A 287 -14.73 -6.24 0.17
C THR A 287 -15.55 -5.58 1.27
N ASN A 288 -15.24 -5.86 2.54
CA ASN A 288 -15.92 -5.29 3.70
C ASN A 288 -15.57 -3.79 3.86
N ALA A 289 -14.31 -3.40 3.64
CA ALA A 289 -13.92 -1.99 3.58
C ALA A 289 -14.74 -1.23 2.53
N PHE A 290 -14.96 -1.81 1.36
CA PHE A 290 -15.77 -1.20 0.32
C PHE A 290 -17.25 -1.09 0.70
N ARG A 291 -17.84 -2.16 1.28
CA ARG A 291 -19.22 -2.13 1.77
C ARG A 291 -19.44 -1.07 2.85
N ASN A 292 -18.43 -0.84 3.69
CA ASN A 292 -18.46 0.17 4.74
C ASN A 292 -18.40 1.59 4.16
N ILE A 293 -17.50 1.84 3.21
CA ILE A 293 -17.27 3.19 2.69
C ILE A 293 -18.30 3.59 1.62
N TYR A 294 -18.81 2.67 0.80
CA TYR A 294 -19.63 3.03 -0.36
C TYR A 294 -20.91 3.83 0.00
N PRO A 295 -21.71 3.45 1.02
CA PRO A 295 -22.87 4.24 1.44
C PRO A 295 -22.48 5.62 1.97
N LEU A 296 -21.30 5.75 2.59
CA LEU A 296 -20.79 7.04 3.03
C LEU A 296 -20.49 7.94 1.82
N LEU A 297 -19.82 7.41 0.79
CA LEU A 297 -19.46 8.17 -0.40
C LEU A 297 -20.67 8.68 -1.19
N LEU A 298 -21.78 7.94 -1.20
CA LEU A 298 -23.03 8.40 -1.80
C LEU A 298 -23.53 9.72 -1.20
N LYS A 299 -23.31 9.96 0.11
CA LYS A 299 -23.70 11.22 0.76
C LYS A 299 -22.90 12.43 0.25
N TYR A 300 -21.72 12.17 -0.31
CA TYR A 300 -20.81 13.19 -0.85
C TYR A 300 -20.74 13.18 -2.37
N GLN A 301 -21.65 12.48 -3.04
CA GLN A 301 -21.79 12.55 -4.49
C GLN A 301 -22.16 13.97 -4.91
N ASN A 302 -21.42 14.50 -5.89
CA ASN A 302 -21.77 15.73 -6.60
C ASN A 302 -22.91 15.52 -7.61
#